data_AF-A0A0Q5TDY4-F1
#
_entry.id   AF-A0A0Q5TDY4-F1
#
_cell.length_a   1.000
_cell.length_b   1.000
_cell.length_c   1.000
_cell.angle_alpha   90.00
_cell.angle_beta   90.00
_cell.angle_gamma   90.00
#
_symmetry.space_group_name_H-M   'P 1'
#
loop_
_entity.id
_entity.type
_entity.pdbx_description
1 polymer ?
#
loop_
_entity_poly.entity_id
_entity_poly.type
_entity_poly.pdbx_seq_one_letter_code
_entity_poly.pdbx_strand_id
1 'polypeptide(L)' 'MRNVIKGIFENGQITLNERPPVEKRTAVLVTFIPEKTLAPAKKRQAGVLSGKIKMSDDFDDPIDAFNAYS' A
#
# COMPACT_ATOMS: atom_id res chain seq x y z
N MET A 1 23.68 -21.11 -6.82
CA MET A 1 22.68 -20.56 -5.89
C MET A 1 22.91 -19.06 -5.77
N ARG A 2 21.87 -18.23 -5.94
CA ARG A 2 21.97 -16.76 -5.82
C ARG A 2 21.46 -16.36 -4.44
N ASN A 3 22.34 -15.84 -3.59
CA ASN A 3 21.97 -15.39 -2.26
C ASN A 3 21.81 -13.86 -2.28
N VAL A 4 20.64 -13.37 -1.88
CA VAL A 4 20.39 -11.94 -1.68
C VAL A 4 20.49 -11.68 -0.18
N ILE A 5 21.46 -10.86 0.22
CA ILE A 5 21.70 -10.53 1.64
C ILE A 5 21.14 -9.14 1.88
N LYS A 6 20.31 -9.02 2.91
CA LYS A 6 19.75 -7.73 3.32
C LYS A 6 20.75 -6.99 4.20
N GLY A 7 20.70 -5.67 4.12
CA GLY A 7 21.53 -4.78 4.90
C GLY A 7 20.86 -3.43 5.06
N ILE A 8 21.41 -2.64 5.97
CA ILE A 8 21.02 -1.25 6.20
C ILE A 8 22.07 -0.36 5.54
N PHE A 9 21.62 0.64 4.79
CA PHE A 9 22.47 1.69 4.26
C PHE A 9 22.29 2.96 5.08
N GLU A 10 23.36 3.43 5.71
CA GLU A 10 23.36 4.65 6.51
C GLU A 10 24.72 5.36 6.37
N ASN A 11 24.70 6.69 6.19
CA ASN A 11 25.91 7.53 6.12
C ASN A 11 26.97 7.07 5.10
N GLY A 12 26.54 6.48 3.97
CA GLY A 12 27.45 5.97 2.94
C GLY A 12 28.03 4.57 3.22
N GLN A 13 27.67 3.95 4.34
CA GLN A 13 28.09 2.60 4.71
C GLN A 13 26.94 1.60 4.59
N ILE A 14 27.23 0.39 4.10
CA ILE A 14 26.29 -0.73 4.07
C ILE A 14 26.68 -1.70 5.20
N THR A 15 25.77 -1.93 6.14
CA THR A 15 25.91 -2.94 7.19
C THR A 15 25.03 -4.13 6.84
N LEU A 16 25.63 -5.30 6.64
CA LEU A 16 24.89 -6.53 6.32
C LEU A 16 24.28 -7.11 7.60
N ASN A 17 23.04 -7.58 7.52
CA ASN A 17 22.36 -8.19 8.65
C ASN A 17 22.87 -9.62 8.94
N GLU A 18 23.47 -10.25 7.94
CA GLU A 18 23.94 -11.63 7.99
C GLU A 18 25.32 -11.74 7.34
N ARG A 19 26.14 -12.67 7.83
CA ARG A 19 27.46 -12.94 7.25
C ARG A 19 27.29 -13.72 5.94
N PRO A 20 27.76 -13.21 4.80
CA PRO A 20 27.74 -13.96 3.56
C PRO A 20 28.61 -15.23 3.66
N PRO A 21 28.18 -16.37 3.08
CA PRO A 21 28.99 -17.58 3.00
C PRO A 21 30.05 -17.48 1.88
N VAL A 22 30.79 -16.37 1.83
CA VAL A 22 31.87 -16.14 0.85
C VAL A 22 33.16 -15.80 1.58
N GLU A 23 34.21 -16.58 1.32
CA GLU A 23 35.51 -16.43 1.99
C GLU A 23 36.53 -15.68 1.12
N LYS A 24 36.26 -15.57 -0.19
CA LYS A 24 37.17 -14.99 -1.18
C LYS A 24 36.62 -13.68 -1.72
N ARG A 25 37.53 -12.84 -2.25
CA ARG A 25 37.17 -11.58 -2.93
C ARG A 25 36.19 -11.88 -4.08
N THR A 26 34.99 -11.32 -3.97
CA THR A 26 33.89 -11.57 -4.91
C THR A 26 33.25 -10.25 -5.32
N ALA A 27 32.95 -10.07 -6.60
CA ALA A 27 32.21 -8.89 -7.06
C ALA A 27 30.75 -8.99 -6.61
N VAL A 28 30.16 -7.85 -6.20
CA VAL A 28 28.79 -7.79 -5.70
C VAL A 28 27.98 -6.73 -6.45
N LEU A 29 26.69 -6.97 -6.59
CA LEU A 29 25.72 -6.01 -7.09
C LEU A 29 24.86 -5.53 -5.92
N VAL A 30 24.79 -4.21 -5.72
CA VAL A 30 23.97 -3.60 -4.68
C VAL A 30 22.67 -3.09 -5.31
N THR A 31 21.54 -3.40 -4.69
CA THR A 31 20.22 -2.90 -5.11
C THR A 31 19.55 -2.24 -3.92
N PHE A 32 19.26 -0.95 -4.04
CA PHE A 32 18.53 -0.20 -3.02
C PHE A 32 17.03 -0.40 -3.23
N ILE A 33 16.35 -0.89 -2.20
CA ILE A 33 14.90 -1.05 -2.20
C ILE A 33 14.33 0.17 -1.49
N PRO A 34 13.69 1.12 -2.19
CA PRO A 34 13.08 2.27 -1.54
C PRO A 34 11.91 1.78 -0.68
N GLU A 35 11.87 2.21 0.58
CA GLU A 35 10.65 2.06 1.35
C GLU A 35 9.55 2.87 0.67
N LYS A 36 8.43 2.21 0.36
CA LYS A 36 7.22 2.92 0.01
C LYS A 36 6.75 3.60 1.29
N THR A 37 7.08 4.89 1.44
CA THR A 37 6.37 5.76 2.36
C THR A 37 4.92 5.75 1.92
N LEU A 38 4.10 4.94 2.60
CA LEU A 38 2.66 5.02 2.48
C LEU A 38 2.31 6.43 2.91
N ALA A 39 1.96 7.29 1.94
CA ALA A 39 1.42 8.61 2.25
C ALA A 39 0.34 8.42 3.32
N PRO A 40 0.34 9.22 4.40
CA PRO A 40 -0.65 9.07 5.45
C PRO A 40 -2.02 9.07 4.81
N ALA A 41 -2.80 8.02 5.05
CA ALA A 41 -4.11 7.84 4.44
C ALA A 41 -4.93 9.11 4.72
N LYS A 42 -5.34 9.80 3.64
CA LYS A 42 -6.13 11.03 3.76
C LYS A 42 -7.38 10.68 4.57
N LYS A 43 -7.57 11.32 5.73
CA LYS A 43 -8.75 11.10 6.58
C LYS A 43 -9.99 11.35 5.72
N ARG A 44 -10.77 10.31 5.45
CA ARG A 44 -12.04 10.43 4.73
C ARG A 44 -13.03 11.10 5.68
N GLN A 45 -13.70 12.15 5.21
CA GLN A 45 -14.79 12.75 5.96
C GLN A 45 -15.99 11.78 5.91
N ALA A 46 -16.47 11.35 7.08
CA ALA A 46 -17.71 10.58 7.16
C ALA A 46 -18.90 11.49 6.83
N GLY A 47 -19.95 10.92 6.24
CA GLY A 47 -21.20 11.66 6.02
C GLY A 47 -21.17 12.70 4.88
N VAL A 48 -20.25 12.61 3.92
CA VAL A 48 -20.23 13.49 2.71
C VAL A 48 -21.54 13.43 1.90
N LEU A 49 -22.29 12.33 2.06
CA LEU A 49 -23.59 12.11 1.44
C LEU A 49 -24.77 12.29 2.41
N SER A 50 -24.52 12.68 3.66
CA SER A 50 -25.57 12.95 4.64
C SER A 50 -26.49 14.06 4.14
N GLY A 51 -27.80 13.81 4.14
CA GLY A 51 -28.81 14.75 3.63
C GLY A 51 -28.89 14.89 2.10
N LYS A 52 -28.01 14.22 1.33
CA LYS A 52 -28.07 14.20 -0.14
C LYS A 52 -28.89 13.04 -0.71
N ILE A 53 -29.11 12.02 0.11
CA ILE A 53 -29.96 10.87 -0.23
C ILE A 53 -31.19 10.98 0.67
N LYS A 54 -32.35 11.14 0.05
CA LYS A 54 -33.64 10.96 0.72
C LYS A 54 -34.03 9.49 0.51
N MET A 55 -34.07 8.72 1.58
CA MET A 55 -34.75 7.43 1.57
C MET A 55 -36.22 7.68 1.91
N SER A 56 -37.12 6.92 1.32
CA SER A 56 -38.51 6.93 1.79
C SER A 56 -38.54 6.38 3.23
N ASP A 57 -39.54 6.83 4.00
CA ASP A 57 -39.81 6.29 5.33
C ASP A 57 -40.34 4.84 5.24
N ASP A 58 -40.91 4.46 4.09
CA ASP A 58 -41.26 3.09 3.75
C ASP A 58 -40.14 2.45 2.92
N PHE A 59 -39.63 1.31 3.38
CA PHE A 59 -38.60 0.56 2.68
C PHE A 59 -39.12 -0.09 1.39
N ASP A 60 -40.42 -0.40 1.36
CA ASP A 60 -41.07 -1.07 0.23
C ASP A 60 -41.53 -0.09 -0.86
N ASP A 61 -41.33 1.23 -0.65
CA ASP A 61 -41.69 2.23 -1.64
C ASP A 61 -40.87 2.07 -2.94
N PRO A 62 -41.54 2.10 -4.11
CA PRO A 62 -40.87 1.93 -5.39
C PRO A 62 -39.90 3.07 -5.64
N ILE A 63 -38.65 2.73 -5.95
CA ILE A 63 -37.67 3.71 -6.43
C ILE A 63 -37.92 3.96 -7.93
N ASP A 64 -38.17 5.22 -8.31
CA ASP A 64 -38.43 5.62 -9.71
C ASP A 64 -37.35 5.14 -10.69
N ALA A 65 -36.12 4.96 -10.20
CA ALA A 65 -34.98 4.48 -10.97
C ALA A 65 -35.13 3.03 -11.49
N PHE A 66 -36.07 2.24 -10.94
CA PHE A 66 -36.30 0.86 -11.36
C PHE A 66 -37.14 0.76 -12.66
N ASN A 67 -37.89 1.81 -13.01
CA ASN A 67 -38.74 1.84 -14.20
C ASN A 67 -37.95 1.88 -15.53
N ALA A 68 -36.65 2.20 -15.47
CA ALA A 68 -35.77 2.26 -16.65
C ALA A 68 -35.23 0.89 -17.10
N TYR A 69 -35.57 -0.19 -16.39
CA TYR A 69 -35.08 -1.56 -16.65
C TYR A 69 -36.17 -2.54 -17.14
N SER A 70 -37.37 -2.04 -17.50
CA SER A 70 -38.45 -2.84 -18.12
C SER A 70 -38.48 -2.72 -19.63
#